data_AF-A0A6M0CK02-F1
#
_entry.id   AF-A0A6M0CK02-F1
#
_cell.length_a   1.000
_cell.length_b   1.000
_cell.length_c   1.000
_cell.angle_alpha   90.00
_cell.angle_beta   90.00
_cell.angle_gamma   90.00
#
_symmetry.space_group_name_H-M   'P 1'
#
loop_
_entity.id
_entity.type
_entity.pdbx_description
1 polymer ?
#
loop_
_entity_poly.entity_id
_entity_poly.type
_entity_poly.pdbx_seq_one_letter_code
_entity_poly.pdbx_strand_id
1 'polypeptide(L)' 'MTQKKKLAIACQGGGSHTAFTAGVLKKLLEKEVQHHYNLIGLSGTSGGALCATLTWIGLLE' A
#
# COMPACT_ATOMS: atom_id res chain seq x y z
N MET A 1 -3.95 -21.29 -15.17
CA MET A 1 -3.51 -19.98 -14.63
C MET A 1 -3.63 -20.04 -13.12
N THR A 2 -2.54 -19.95 -12.38
CA THR A 2 -2.60 -19.83 -10.91
C THR A 2 -3.19 -18.47 -10.56
N GLN A 3 -4.27 -18.43 -9.76
CA GLN A 3 -4.81 -17.16 -9.30
C GLN A 3 -3.78 -16.45 -8.42
N LYS A 4 -3.59 -15.14 -8.66
CA LYS A 4 -2.79 -14.28 -7.77
C LYS A 4 -3.38 -14.30 -6.37
N LYS A 5 -2.52 -14.38 -5.36
CA LYS A 5 -2.96 -14.32 -3.95
C LYS A 5 -3.59 -12.97 -3.65
N LYS A 6 -4.74 -12.98 -2.97
CA LYS A 6 -5.40 -11.75 -2.49
C LYS A 6 -4.57 -11.12 -1.38
N LEU A 7 -4.36 -9.80 -1.45
CA LEU A 7 -3.58 -9.03 -0.49
C LEU A 7 -4.34 -7.76 -0.10
N ALA A 8 -4.57 -7.58 1.20
CA ALA A 8 -5.03 -6.33 1.78
C ALA A 8 -3.89 -5.72 2.60
N ILE A 9 -3.71 -4.40 2.55
CA ILE A 9 -2.63 -3.69 3.27
C ILE A 9 -3.25 -2.70 4.25
N ALA A 10 -2.96 -2.88 5.55
CA ALA A 10 -3.33 -1.93 6.59
C ALA A 10 -2.11 -1.06 6.95
N CYS A 11 -2.25 0.24 6.79
CA CYS A 11 -1.19 1.23 6.96
C CYS A 11 -1.23 1.79 8.38
N GLN A 12 -0.14 1.57 9.12
CA GLN A 12 -0.02 2.07 10.47
C GLN A 12 0.25 3.58 10.49
N GLY A 13 -0.54 4.31 11.28
CA GLY A 13 -0.37 5.74 11.47
C GLY A 13 0.57 6.10 12.63
N GLY A 14 0.81 7.40 12.78
CA GLY A 14 1.53 8.01 13.91
C GLY A 14 2.99 8.36 13.57
N GLY A 15 3.37 9.63 13.75
CA GLY A 15 4.74 10.14 13.69
C GLY A 15 5.68 9.42 12.72
N SER A 16 6.77 8.85 13.27
CA SER A 16 7.79 8.11 12.51
C SER A 16 7.27 6.85 11.81
N HIS A 17 6.23 6.19 12.34
CA HIS A 17 5.62 5.04 11.67
C HIS A 17 5.00 5.45 10.35
N THR A 18 4.39 6.63 10.25
CA THR A 18 3.84 7.14 8.98
C THR A 18 4.94 7.32 7.95
N ALA A 19 6.09 7.90 8.33
CA ALA A 19 7.22 8.07 7.42
C ALA A 19 7.80 6.72 6.97
N PHE A 20 7.95 5.76 7.89
CA PHE A 20 8.39 4.41 7.57
C PHE A 20 7.41 3.70 6.62
N THR A 21 6.11 3.75 6.91
CA THR A 21 5.06 3.17 6.06
C THR A 21 5.08 3.78 4.66
N ALA A 22 5.22 5.10 4.53
CA ALA A 22 5.35 5.75 3.22
C ALA A 22 6.54 5.20 2.40
N GLY A 23 7.70 5.00 3.04
CA GLY A 23 8.87 4.40 2.40
C GLY A 23 8.64 2.95 1.93
N VAL A 24 7.98 2.13 2.75
CA VAL A 24 7.62 0.75 2.39
C VAL A 24 6.67 0.73 1.20
N LEU A 25 5.61 1.54 1.22
CA LEU A 25 4.62 1.57 0.14
C LEU A 25 5.22 2.10 -1.16
N LYS A 26 6.08 3.13 -1.10
CA LYS A 26 6.87 3.58 -2.26
C LYS A 26 7.65 2.40 -2.86
N LYS A 27 8.29 1.57 -2.02
CA LYS A 27 9.04 0.43 -2.52
C LYS A 27 8.15 -0.65 -3.15
N LEU A 28 6.94 -0.84 -2.64
CA LEU A 28 5.95 -1.76 -3.23
C LEU A 28 5.47 -1.26 -4.60
N LEU A 29 5.25 0.05 -4.76
CA LEU A 29 4.90 0.67 -6.05
C LEU A 29 6.03 0.48 -7.08
N GLU A 30 7.28 0.79 -6.70
CA GLU A 30 8.47 0.58 -7.55
C GLU A 30 8.67 -0.88 -7.99
N LYS A 31 8.10 -1.83 -7.23
CA LYS A 31 8.16 -3.27 -7.52
C LYS A 31 6.90 -3.81 -8.18
N GLU A 32 5.99 -2.92 -8.58
CA GLU A 32 4.73 -3.25 -9.26
C GLU A 32 3.99 -4.40 -8.54
N VAL A 33 3.77 -4.25 -7.23
CA VAL A 33 3.21 -5.32 -6.38
C VAL A 33 1.88 -5.90 -6.91
N GLN A 34 1.09 -5.11 -7.66
CA GLN A 34 -0.12 -5.53 -8.36
C GLN A 34 0.11 -6.59 -9.47
N HIS A 35 1.32 -6.68 -10.01
CA HIS A 35 1.70 -7.74 -10.95
C HIS A 35 1.90 -9.08 -10.24
N HIS A 36 2.26 -9.07 -8.95
CA HIS A 36 2.48 -10.27 -8.15
C HIS A 36 1.26 -10.70 -7.33
N TYR A 37 0.46 -9.73 -6.86
CA TYR A 37 -0.68 -9.97 -5.97
C TYR A 37 -1.96 -9.34 -6.51
N ASN A 38 -3.10 -9.90 -6.12
CA ASN A 38 -4.39 -9.24 -6.31
C ASN A 38 -4.64 -8.33 -5.11
N LEU A 39 -4.33 -7.04 -5.25
CA LEU A 39 -4.57 -6.04 -4.22
C LEU A 39 -6.08 -5.80 -4.09
N ILE A 40 -6.65 -6.22 -2.97
CA ILE A 40 -8.09 -6.15 -2.72
C ILE A 40 -8.50 -4.96 -1.85
N GLY A 41 -7.53 -4.22 -1.31
CA GLY A 41 -7.81 -3.01 -0.55
C GLY A 41 -6.61 -2.48 0.23
N LEU A 42 -6.65 -1.18 0.49
CA LEU A 42 -5.77 -0.50 1.42
C LEU A 42 -6.59 0.21 2.49
N SER A 43 -6.11 0.20 3.72
CA SER A 43 -6.73 0.92 4.84
C SER A 43 -5.67 1.60 5.69
N GLY A 44 -6.08 2.55 6.54
CA GLY A 44 -5.21 3.21 7.51
C GLY A 44 -5.95 4.30 8.26
N THR A 45 -5.35 4.79 9.35
CA THR A 45 -5.90 5.87 10.18
C THR A 45 -4.88 7.02 10.30
N SER A 46 -5.34 8.27 10.29
CA SER A 46 -4.48 9.47 10.36
C SER A 46 -3.39 9.46 9.28
N GLY A 47 -2.10 9.56 9.61
CA GLY A 47 -1.00 9.47 8.65
C GLY A 47 -0.98 8.16 7.84
N GLY A 48 -1.45 7.05 8.42
CA GLY A 48 -1.61 5.79 7.71
C GLY A 48 -2.70 5.86 6.63
N ALA A 49 -3.78 6.62 6.86
CA ALA A 49 -4.83 6.85 5.87
C ALA A 49 -4.30 7.64 4.67
N LEU A 50 -3.44 8.64 4.92
CA LEU A 50 -2.74 9.38 3.86
C LEU A 50 -1.84 8.44 3.04
N CYS A 51 -1.04 7.61 3.71
CA CYS A 51 -0.18 6.63 3.04
C CYS A 51 -0.99 5.66 2.17
N ALA A 52 -2.08 5.09 2.72
CA ALA A 52 -2.97 4.18 2.00
C ALA A 52 -3.58 4.85 0.75
N THR A 53 -4.08 6.08 0.91
CA THR A 53 -4.74 6.83 -0.17
C THR A 53 -3.74 7.20 -1.28
N LEU A 54 -2.58 7.76 -0.93
CA LEU A 54 -1.54 8.12 -1.90
C LEU A 54 -1.00 6.90 -2.65
N THR A 55 -0.87 5.76 -1.95
CA THR A 55 -0.47 4.51 -2.60
C THR A 55 -1.54 4.01 -3.56
N TRP A 56 -2.82 4.12 -3.21
CA TRP A 56 -3.91 3.78 -4.13
C TRP A 56 -3.88 4.65 -5.38
N ILE A 57 -3.64 5.96 -5.23
CA ILE A 57 -3.49 6.87 -6.37
C ILE A 57 -2.33 6.42 -7.27
N GLY A 58 -1.14 6.15 -6.70
CA GLY A 58 0.00 5.69 -7.48
C GLY A 58 -0.14 4.28 -8.11
N LEU A 59 -1.13 3.48 -7.70
CA LEU A 59 -1.48 2.22 -8.37
C LEU A 59 -2.41 2.42 -9.57
N LEU A 60 -3.09 3.56 -9.66
CA LEU A 60 -4.01 3.91 -10.74
C LEU A 60 -3.32 4.65 -11.89
N GLU A 61 -2.15 5.23 -11.63
CA GLU A 61 -1.24 5.80 -12.63
C GLU A 61 -0.50 4.70 -13.41
#